data_AF-A0AAD1EF57-F1
#
_entry.id   AF-A0AAD1EF57-F1
#
_cell.length_a   1.000
_cell.length_b   1.000
_cell.length_c   1.000
_cell.angle_alpha   90.00
_cell.angle_beta   90.00
_cell.angle_gamma   90.00
#
_symmetry.space_group_name_H-M   'P 1'
#
loop_
_entity.id
_entity.type
_entity.pdbx_description
1 polymer ?
#
loop_
_entity_poly.entity_id
_entity_poly.type
_entity_poly.pdbx_seq_one_letter_code
_entity_poly.pdbx_strand_id
1 'polypeptide(L)'
;MSLIEAIRSALSAIGANALRSALTMLGIIIGVAAVIAMVAIGSGARERVDSQIKSLGANLAIIQAGNVTQGGVRLGAGASSTLTDEDARAVLNEVENVAASASVITTRAQAVYAGTNWSTTITATDLDFFAAREWGLAEGRLFEPEELRRGEIVAIIGQTVAKNLFGESDPLGQMFRIRNVPFKVIGVMAGKGQSALGQDQDDVIFVPLDTGRRRIIGRNYARDRSVQTIMVKFASEGAISPGIEQTRALLRQRHRLAEDQEDDFIVRNLTEIANTATAAASTLSWLLAAVAGVSLLVGGIGIMNIMLVSVTERTREIGLRLAVGARQRDVLSQFLIEATTLATIGGAVGIALGIGAATGIARFAAWPFVISPETILVAVGVSGLIGVFFGFYPARQAARLDPIEALRRE
;
A
#
# COMPACT_ATOMS: atom_id res chain seq x y z
N MET A 1 8.55 -48.01 11.97
CA MET A 1 8.53 -47.57 10.56
C MET A 1 9.43 -46.36 10.42
N SER A 2 10.21 -46.27 9.36
CA SER A 2 10.95 -45.03 9.07
C SER A 2 9.97 -43.97 8.54
N LEU A 3 10.27 -42.68 8.75
CA LEU A 3 9.45 -41.56 8.27
C LEU A 3 9.20 -41.64 6.75
N ILE A 4 10.19 -42.14 6.00
CA ILE A 4 10.17 -42.30 4.55
C ILE A 4 9.16 -43.37 4.13
N GLU A 5 9.07 -44.49 4.86
CA GLU A 5 8.08 -45.54 4.60
C GLU A 5 6.66 -45.06 4.85
N ALA A 6 6.46 -44.27 5.92
CA ALA A 6 5.15 -43.70 6.24
C ALA A 6 4.67 -42.71 5.16
N ILE A 7 5.56 -41.85 4.65
CA ILE A 7 5.25 -40.93 3.55
C ILE A 7 4.96 -41.70 2.25
N ARG A 8 5.75 -42.73 1.93
CA ARG A 8 5.53 -43.56 0.74
C ARG A 8 4.19 -44.30 0.80
N SER A 9 3.85 -44.84 1.97
CA SER A 9 2.53 -45.43 2.24
C SER A 9 1.43 -44.41 2.03
N ALA A 10 1.55 -43.21 2.61
CA ALA A 10 0.58 -42.13 2.45
C ALA A 10 0.33 -41.78 0.98
N LEU A 11 1.41 -41.57 0.20
CA LEU A 11 1.32 -41.28 -1.24
C LEU A 11 0.61 -42.40 -2.02
N SER A 12 0.90 -43.66 -1.69
CA SER A 12 0.22 -44.80 -2.34
C SER A 12 -1.27 -44.88 -2.00
N ALA A 13 -1.64 -44.57 -0.76
CA ALA A 13 -3.04 -44.56 -0.31
C ALA A 13 -3.85 -43.41 -0.95
N ILE A 14 -3.20 -42.25 -1.14
CA ILE A 14 -3.78 -41.10 -1.86
C ILE A 14 -4.06 -41.48 -3.33
N GLY A 15 -3.11 -42.14 -3.98
CA GLY A 15 -3.25 -42.60 -5.37
C GLY A 15 -4.38 -43.60 -5.58
N ALA A 16 -4.60 -44.50 -4.62
CA ALA A 16 -5.68 -45.48 -4.67
C ALA A 16 -7.09 -44.86 -4.67
N ASN A 17 -7.25 -43.68 -4.04
CA ASN A 17 -8.52 -42.95 -3.96
C ASN A 17 -8.34 -41.48 -4.41
N ALA A 18 -7.88 -41.29 -5.64
CA ALA A 18 -7.50 -39.97 -6.18
C ALA A 18 -8.65 -38.93 -6.12
N LEU A 19 -9.88 -39.30 -6.50
CA LEU A 19 -11.04 -38.39 -6.47
C LEU A 19 -11.37 -37.94 -5.04
N ARG A 20 -11.36 -38.89 -4.11
CA ARG A 20 -11.67 -38.65 -2.69
C ARG A 20 -10.63 -37.71 -2.07
N SER A 21 -9.36 -37.99 -2.33
CA SER A 21 -8.22 -37.20 -1.86
C SER A 21 -8.23 -35.79 -2.47
N ALA A 22 -8.55 -35.66 -3.77
CA ALA A 22 -8.66 -34.36 -4.43
C ALA A 22 -9.78 -33.51 -3.81
N LEU A 23 -10.95 -34.09 -3.57
CA LEU A 23 -12.09 -33.42 -2.93
C LEU A 23 -11.78 -32.96 -1.50
N THR A 24 -10.98 -33.72 -0.75
CA THR A 24 -10.53 -33.31 0.60
C THR A 24 -9.55 -32.15 0.54
N MET A 25 -8.55 -32.31 -0.32
CA MET A 25 -7.49 -31.32 -0.45
C MET A 25 -8.07 -30.00 -0.96
N LEU A 26 -9.16 -30.02 -1.73
CA LEU A 26 -9.79 -28.82 -2.27
C LEU A 26 -10.07 -27.75 -1.20
N GLY A 27 -10.63 -28.13 -0.04
CA GLY A 27 -10.92 -27.17 1.04
C GLY A 27 -9.65 -26.53 1.62
N ILE A 28 -8.58 -27.32 1.76
CA ILE A 28 -7.27 -26.84 2.22
C ILE A 28 -6.59 -25.99 1.16
N ILE A 29 -6.64 -26.42 -0.11
CA ILE A 29 -6.08 -25.71 -1.25
C ILE A 29 -6.70 -24.32 -1.34
N ILE A 30 -8.03 -24.22 -1.31
CA ILE A 30 -8.76 -22.95 -1.37
C ILE A 30 -8.45 -22.10 -0.13
N GLY A 31 -8.49 -22.71 1.07
CA GLY A 31 -8.21 -22.00 2.32
C GLY A 31 -6.79 -21.43 2.36
N VAL A 32 -5.78 -22.22 2.02
CA VAL A 32 -4.38 -21.80 1.99
C VAL A 32 -4.12 -20.78 0.88
N ALA A 33 -4.70 -20.97 -0.31
CA ALA A 33 -4.62 -19.99 -1.39
C ALA A 33 -5.22 -18.64 -0.97
N ALA A 34 -6.36 -18.65 -0.26
CA ALA A 34 -6.99 -17.46 0.28
C ALA A 34 -6.15 -16.79 1.37
N VAL A 35 -5.50 -17.55 2.26
CA VAL A 35 -4.54 -17.00 3.25
C VAL A 35 -3.38 -16.29 2.55
N ILE A 36 -2.77 -16.94 1.55
CA ILE A 36 -1.66 -16.37 0.78
C ILE A 36 -2.10 -15.09 0.07
N ALA A 37 -3.25 -15.11 -0.62
CA ALA A 37 -3.78 -13.95 -1.31
C ALA A 37 -4.08 -12.80 -0.34
N MET A 38 -4.72 -13.07 0.80
CA MET A 38 -5.01 -12.07 1.82
C MET A 38 -3.75 -11.42 2.38
N VAL A 39 -2.75 -12.20 2.77
CA VAL A 39 -1.52 -11.63 3.35
C VAL A 39 -0.75 -10.83 2.30
N ALA A 40 -0.71 -11.29 1.05
CA ALA A 40 -0.09 -10.55 -0.03
C ALA A 40 -0.83 -9.23 -0.33
N ILE A 41 -2.17 -9.24 -0.36
CA ILE A 41 -2.98 -8.02 -0.54
C ILE A 41 -2.80 -7.07 0.65
N GLY A 42 -2.84 -7.58 1.88
CA GLY A 42 -2.71 -6.77 3.09
C GLY A 42 -1.32 -6.14 3.24
N SER A 43 -0.26 -6.89 2.97
CA SER A 43 1.12 -6.36 2.97
C SER A 43 1.34 -5.38 1.81
N GLY A 44 0.87 -5.69 0.60
CA GLY A 44 0.92 -4.77 -0.54
C GLY A 44 0.12 -3.49 -0.32
N ALA A 45 -1.03 -3.56 0.35
CA ALA A 45 -1.81 -2.40 0.76
C ALA A 45 -1.05 -1.54 1.77
N ARG A 46 -0.44 -2.14 2.80
CA ARG A 46 0.38 -1.41 3.78
C ARG A 46 1.57 -0.73 3.13
N GLU A 47 2.31 -1.42 2.27
CA GLU A 47 3.44 -0.84 1.53
C GLU A 47 2.99 0.34 0.64
N ARG A 48 1.83 0.20 -0.01
CA ARG A 48 1.23 1.27 -0.81
C ARG A 48 0.88 2.50 0.04
N VAL A 49 0.32 2.29 1.23
CA VAL A 49 0.03 3.39 2.15
C VAL A 49 1.31 4.01 2.67
N ASP A 50 2.29 3.21 3.11
CA ASP A 50 3.54 3.70 3.65
C ASP A 50 4.33 4.51 2.61
N SER A 51 4.42 4.00 1.37
CA SER A 51 4.97 4.74 0.25
C SER A 51 4.15 5.99 -0.09
N GLN A 52 2.83 5.95 0.04
CA GLN A 52 1.98 7.14 -0.14
C GLN A 52 2.27 8.20 0.94
N ILE A 53 2.37 7.83 2.22
CA ILE A 53 2.71 8.73 3.33
C ILE A 53 4.11 9.33 3.11
N LYS A 54 5.10 8.48 2.80
CA LYS A 54 6.48 8.92 2.48
C LYS A 54 6.52 9.87 1.27
N SER A 55 5.76 9.58 0.22
CA SER A 55 5.72 10.41 -0.99
C SER A 55 5.10 11.78 -0.75
N LEU A 56 4.01 11.80 0.04
CA LEU A 56 3.29 13.01 0.37
C LEU A 56 4.09 13.87 1.34
N GLY A 57 4.74 13.25 2.33
CA GLY A 57 5.42 13.85 3.48
C GLY A 57 4.62 13.58 4.75
N ALA A 58 5.29 13.24 5.85
CA ALA A 58 4.63 12.99 7.13
C ALA A 58 4.09 14.29 7.75
N ASN A 59 2.98 14.18 8.48
CA ASN A 59 2.36 15.28 9.24
C ASN A 59 1.95 16.51 8.41
N LEU A 60 1.40 16.27 7.22
CA LEU A 60 0.99 17.33 6.30
C LEU A 60 -0.52 17.56 6.27
N ALA A 61 -0.90 18.84 6.34
CA ALA A 61 -2.20 19.31 5.89
C ALA A 61 -2.07 20.13 4.61
N ILE A 62 -3.05 19.94 3.72
CA ILE A 62 -3.20 20.73 2.50
C ILE A 62 -4.41 21.62 2.66
N ILE A 63 -4.22 22.93 2.49
CA ILE A 63 -5.27 23.93 2.44
C ILE A 63 -5.46 24.30 0.98
N GLN A 64 -6.64 24.03 0.42
CA GLN A 64 -6.97 24.37 -0.96
C GLN A 64 -8.02 25.47 -0.98
N ALA A 65 -7.93 26.37 -1.94
CA ALA A 65 -9.00 27.34 -2.17
C ALA A 65 -10.28 26.57 -2.55
N GLY A 66 -11.39 26.90 -1.90
CA GLY A 66 -12.69 26.32 -2.13
C GLY A 66 -13.36 26.87 -3.39
N ASN A 67 -14.59 26.44 -3.65
CA ASN A 67 -15.41 27.04 -4.70
C ASN A 67 -15.96 28.37 -4.19
N VAL A 68 -15.52 29.47 -4.77
CA VAL A 68 -15.96 30.81 -4.39
C VAL A 68 -17.34 31.08 -4.99
N THR A 69 -18.30 31.48 -4.16
CA THR A 69 -19.56 32.07 -4.64
C THR A 69 -19.43 33.58 -4.59
N GLN A 70 -19.38 34.26 -5.74
CA GLN A 70 -19.31 35.72 -5.82
C GLN A 70 -20.59 36.28 -6.43
N GLY A 71 -21.33 37.13 -5.69
CA GLY A 71 -22.55 37.77 -6.19
C GLY A 71 -23.67 36.81 -6.60
N GLY A 72 -23.77 35.64 -5.95
CA GLY A 72 -24.74 34.59 -6.28
C GLY A 72 -24.32 33.64 -7.41
N VAL A 73 -23.14 33.84 -8.01
CA VAL A 73 -22.57 32.95 -9.02
C VAL A 73 -21.55 32.02 -8.37
N ARG A 74 -21.76 30.70 -8.48
CA ARG A 74 -20.77 29.69 -8.09
C ARG A 74 -19.68 29.63 -9.16
N LEU A 75 -18.51 30.17 -8.85
CA LEU A 75 -17.35 30.06 -9.72
C LEU A 75 -16.74 28.66 -9.52
N GLY A 76 -16.37 28.00 -10.62
CA GLY A 76 -15.78 26.66 -10.57
C GLY A 76 -14.42 26.65 -9.85
N ALA A 77 -13.97 25.46 -9.44
CA ALA A 77 -12.68 25.27 -8.78
C ALA A 77 -11.54 25.92 -9.60
N GLY A 78 -10.83 26.88 -8.99
CA GLY A 78 -9.71 27.61 -9.62
C GLY A 78 -10.06 28.89 -10.39
N ALA A 79 -11.34 29.31 -10.44
CA ALA A 79 -11.77 30.52 -11.13
C ALA A 79 -11.51 31.82 -10.33
N SER A 80 -11.50 31.76 -9.00
CA SER A 80 -10.85 32.74 -8.12
C SER A 80 -10.24 31.98 -6.94
N SER A 81 -9.06 32.41 -6.49
CA SER A 81 -8.45 31.87 -5.27
C SER A 81 -8.45 32.93 -4.19
N THR A 82 -9.08 32.62 -3.07
CA THR A 82 -9.15 33.48 -1.88
C THR A 82 -7.92 33.36 -1.00
N LEU A 83 -7.19 32.24 -1.08
CA LEU A 83 -5.94 32.04 -0.35
C LEU A 83 -4.83 32.90 -0.94
N THR A 84 -4.03 33.49 -0.06
CA THR A 84 -2.86 34.32 -0.42
C THR A 84 -1.57 33.75 0.17
N ASP A 85 -0.43 34.23 -0.31
CA ASP A 85 0.87 33.90 0.29
C ASP A 85 1.09 34.55 1.67
N GLU A 86 0.30 35.57 2.02
CA GLU A 86 0.28 36.13 3.37
C GLU A 86 -0.41 35.19 4.36
N ASP A 87 -1.42 34.46 3.91
CA ASP A 87 -2.11 33.46 4.75
C ASP A 87 -1.17 32.31 5.09
N ALA A 88 -0.35 31.85 4.14
CA ALA A 88 0.68 30.85 4.41
C ALA A 88 1.67 31.31 5.49
N ARG A 89 2.10 32.59 5.44
CA ARG A 89 2.99 33.18 6.44
C ARG A 89 2.32 33.36 7.80
N ALA A 90 1.05 33.76 7.81
CA ALA A 90 0.28 33.86 9.06
C ALA A 90 0.16 32.49 9.73
N VAL A 91 -0.13 31.44 8.96
CA VAL A 91 -0.16 30.06 9.48
C VAL A 91 1.18 29.65 10.08
N LEU A 92 2.31 29.98 9.44
CA LEU A 92 3.63 29.67 10.00
C LEU A 92 3.91 30.38 11.33
N ASN A 93 3.45 31.62 11.48
CA ASN A 93 3.81 32.49 12.60
C ASN A 93 2.82 32.40 13.78
N GLU A 94 1.54 32.13 13.52
CA GLU A 94 0.45 32.25 14.50
C GLU A 94 -0.12 30.89 14.93
N VAL A 95 0.07 29.82 14.13
CA VAL A 95 -0.39 28.47 14.48
C VAL A 95 0.72 27.72 15.20
N GLU A 96 0.38 27.13 16.35
CA GLU A 96 1.36 26.40 17.15
C GLU A 96 1.82 25.11 16.46
N ASN A 97 3.07 24.72 16.70
CA ASN A 97 3.65 23.46 16.19
C ASN A 97 3.67 23.33 14.66
N VAL A 98 3.64 24.44 13.91
CA VAL A 98 3.92 24.44 12.47
C VAL A 98 5.43 24.48 12.24
N ALA A 99 5.95 23.49 11.52
CA ALA A 99 7.36 23.38 11.16
C ALA A 99 7.68 24.06 9.81
N ALA A 100 6.72 24.09 8.88
CA ALA A 100 6.86 24.73 7.57
C ALA A 100 5.47 25.04 6.98
N SER A 101 5.35 26.15 6.25
CA SER A 101 4.11 26.54 5.55
C SER A 101 4.43 27.08 4.17
N ALA A 102 4.16 26.29 3.14
CA ALA A 102 4.56 26.57 1.78
C ALA A 102 3.40 27.05 0.93
N SER A 103 3.62 28.14 0.20
CA SER A 103 2.69 28.62 -0.83
C SER A 103 2.92 27.90 -2.15
N VAL A 104 1.85 27.37 -2.75
CA VAL A 104 1.94 26.57 -3.98
C VAL A 104 0.99 27.08 -5.05
N ILE A 105 1.54 27.32 -6.24
CA ILE A 105 0.76 27.55 -7.46
C ILE A 105 1.27 26.60 -8.53
N THR A 106 0.37 25.83 -9.11
CA THR A 106 0.70 24.83 -10.11
C THR A 106 0.06 25.19 -11.45
N THR A 107 0.81 24.99 -12.53
CA THR A 107 0.30 25.11 -13.89
C THR A 107 1.03 24.16 -14.82
N ARG A 108 0.35 23.67 -15.87
CA ARG A 108 1.04 22.92 -16.93
C ARG A 108 1.62 23.89 -17.96
N ALA A 109 2.83 23.62 -18.41
CA ALA A 109 3.47 24.36 -19.48
C ALA A 109 4.46 23.48 -20.26
N GLN A 110 4.76 23.90 -21.49
CA GLN A 110 5.85 23.32 -22.25
C GLN A 110 7.18 23.99 -21.87
N ALA A 111 8.15 23.16 -21.53
CA ALA A 111 9.55 23.50 -21.37
C ALA A 111 10.29 23.20 -22.69
N VAL A 112 11.21 24.08 -23.09
CA VAL A 112 11.94 23.97 -24.37
C VAL A 112 13.43 24.17 -24.14
N TYR A 113 14.24 23.26 -24.66
CA TYR A 113 15.70 23.29 -24.61
C TYR A 113 16.30 22.75 -25.91
N ALA A 114 17.21 23.50 -26.54
CA ALA A 114 18.01 23.08 -27.71
C ALA A 114 17.28 22.35 -28.86
N GLY A 115 15.98 22.60 -29.07
CA GLY A 115 15.15 21.96 -30.10
C GLY A 115 14.23 20.85 -29.59
N THR A 116 14.43 20.37 -28.36
CA THR A 116 13.54 19.46 -27.64
C THR A 116 12.48 20.25 -26.86
N ASN A 117 11.27 19.70 -26.76
CA ASN A 117 10.24 20.21 -25.87
C ASN A 117 9.64 19.08 -25.02
N TRP A 118 9.20 19.45 -23.83
CA TRP A 118 8.55 18.53 -22.90
C TRP A 118 7.42 19.26 -22.16
N SER A 119 6.24 18.64 -22.11
CA SER A 119 5.10 19.18 -21.37
C SER A 119 5.14 18.65 -19.93
N THR A 120 5.27 19.55 -18.96
CA THR A 120 5.44 19.18 -17.56
C THR A 120 4.65 20.10 -16.63
N THR A 121 4.67 19.78 -15.34
CA THR A 121 4.04 20.57 -14.30
C THR A 121 5.03 21.60 -13.77
N ILE A 122 4.68 22.88 -13.85
CA ILE A 122 5.41 23.96 -13.20
C ILE A 122 4.79 24.21 -11.82
N THR A 123 5.61 24.15 -10.78
CA THR A 123 5.24 24.47 -9.41
C THR A 123 5.98 25.72 -8.96
N ALA A 124 5.25 26.82 -8.81
CA ALA A 124 5.76 28.05 -8.24
C ALA A 124 5.60 28.01 -6.71
N THR A 125 6.71 28.06 -5.98
CA THR A 125 6.72 27.86 -4.52
C THR A 125 7.91 28.53 -3.83
N ASP A 126 7.99 28.37 -2.52
CA ASP A 126 9.04 28.89 -1.63
C ASP A 126 9.95 27.75 -1.12
N LEU A 127 10.86 28.07 -0.20
CA LEU A 127 11.77 27.09 0.41
C LEU A 127 11.07 26.10 1.33
N ASP A 128 9.99 26.54 1.99
CA ASP A 128 9.25 25.75 2.96
C ASP A 128 8.61 24.53 2.32
N PHE A 129 8.36 24.57 1.00
CA PHE A 129 7.87 23.41 0.25
C PHE A 129 8.79 22.19 0.37
N PHE A 130 10.10 22.38 0.23
CA PHE A 130 11.07 21.29 0.26
C PHE A 130 11.21 20.71 1.67
N ALA A 131 11.12 21.57 2.70
CA ALA A 131 11.10 21.15 4.10
C ALA A 131 9.79 20.42 4.46
N ALA A 132 8.66 20.93 3.98
CA ALA A 132 7.33 20.34 4.19
C ALA A 132 7.25 18.94 3.55
N ARG A 133 7.69 18.81 2.30
CA ARG A 133 7.63 17.58 1.49
C ARG A 133 8.80 16.62 1.71
N GLU A 134 9.76 16.98 2.57
CA GLU A 134 11.02 16.27 2.84
C GLU A 134 11.71 15.82 1.55
N TRP A 135 11.75 16.71 0.55
CA TRP A 135 12.28 16.36 -0.76
C TRP A 135 13.72 16.81 -0.90
N GLY A 136 14.65 15.83 -0.86
CA GLY A 136 16.08 16.06 -1.04
C GLY A 136 16.48 16.41 -2.48
N LEU A 137 17.65 17.03 -2.61
CA LEU A 137 18.33 17.26 -3.88
C LEU A 137 19.21 16.07 -4.25
N ALA A 138 19.29 15.77 -5.54
CA ALA A 138 20.33 14.91 -6.09
C ALA A 138 21.60 15.73 -6.37
N GLU A 139 21.44 16.88 -7.02
CA GLU A 139 22.55 17.70 -7.48
C GLU A 139 22.22 19.21 -7.41
N GLY A 140 23.26 20.05 -7.33
CA GLY A 140 23.13 21.51 -7.27
C GLY A 140 22.69 22.02 -5.90
N ARG A 141 21.79 23.00 -5.87
CA ARG A 141 21.32 23.64 -4.62
C ARG A 141 19.84 24.06 -4.67
N LEU A 142 19.29 24.33 -3.49
CA LEU A 142 17.96 24.92 -3.34
C LEU A 142 18.00 26.43 -3.62
N PHE A 143 16.83 27.06 -3.62
CA PHE A 143 16.70 28.52 -3.73
C PHE A 143 17.40 29.23 -2.57
N GLU A 144 18.01 30.38 -2.84
CA GLU A 144 18.47 31.28 -1.79
C GLU A 144 17.34 32.27 -1.42
N PRO A 145 17.21 32.67 -0.13
CA PRO A 145 16.18 33.62 0.28
C PRO A 145 16.21 34.96 -0.48
N GLU A 146 17.36 35.36 -0.99
CA GLU A 146 17.53 36.56 -1.82
C GLU A 146 17.00 36.38 -3.24
N GLU A 147 17.12 35.17 -3.80
CA GLU A 147 16.59 34.82 -5.12
C GLU A 147 15.06 34.80 -5.10
N LEU A 148 14.48 34.26 -4.02
CA LEU A 148 13.03 34.29 -3.80
C LEU A 148 12.51 35.72 -3.69
N ARG A 149 13.18 36.58 -2.93
CA ARG A 149 12.80 38.00 -2.74
C ARG A 149 12.92 38.83 -4.01
N ARG A 150 13.97 38.62 -4.80
CA ARG A 150 14.20 39.34 -6.07
C ARG A 150 13.34 38.81 -7.22
N GLY A 151 12.79 37.60 -7.10
CA GLY A 151 12.10 36.94 -8.20
C GLY A 151 13.07 36.58 -9.32
N GLU A 152 14.21 36.00 -8.93
CA GLU A 152 15.22 35.51 -9.88
C GLU A 152 14.63 34.43 -10.79
N ILE A 153 15.17 34.35 -12.01
CA ILE A 153 14.68 33.43 -13.05
C ILE A 153 15.49 32.14 -13.02
N VAL A 154 15.37 31.45 -11.89
CA VAL A 154 16.03 30.17 -11.61
C VAL A 154 14.99 29.06 -11.47
N ALA A 155 15.39 27.82 -11.74
CA ALA A 155 14.54 26.66 -11.65
C ALA A 155 15.28 25.45 -11.06
N ILE A 156 14.54 24.62 -10.35
CA ILE A 156 14.98 23.30 -9.89
C ILE A 156 14.10 22.28 -10.59
N ILE A 157 14.68 21.24 -11.18
CA ILE A 157 13.96 20.28 -12.02
C ILE A 157 13.90 18.89 -11.38
N GLY A 158 12.83 18.15 -11.64
CA GLY A 158 12.75 16.73 -11.30
C GLY A 158 13.49 15.84 -12.30
N GLN A 159 13.72 14.58 -11.91
CA GLN A 159 14.50 13.61 -12.70
C GLN A 159 13.90 13.32 -14.08
N THR A 160 12.56 13.22 -14.18
CA THR A 160 11.89 12.97 -15.46
C THR A 160 12.07 14.14 -16.42
N VAL A 161 12.02 15.38 -15.93
CA VAL A 161 12.28 16.57 -16.76
C VAL A 161 13.74 16.61 -17.19
N ALA A 162 14.68 16.36 -16.28
CA ALA A 162 16.11 16.31 -16.60
C ALA A 162 16.38 15.33 -17.75
N LYS A 163 15.88 14.10 -17.63
CA LYS A 163 16.06 13.05 -18.63
C LYS A 163 15.40 13.38 -19.98
N ASN A 164 14.13 13.81 -19.98
CA ASN A 164 13.40 14.01 -21.24
C ASN A 164 13.76 15.32 -21.95
N LEU A 165 14.13 16.37 -21.20
CA LEU A 165 14.42 17.68 -21.79
C LEU A 165 15.90 17.85 -22.14
N PHE A 166 16.83 17.32 -21.32
CA PHE A 166 18.28 17.48 -21.50
C PHE A 166 18.99 16.21 -21.99
N GLY A 167 18.35 15.04 -21.94
CA GLY A 167 18.93 13.77 -22.38
C GLY A 167 20.11 13.36 -21.50
N GLU A 168 21.25 13.10 -22.12
CA GLU A 168 22.52 12.76 -21.45
C GLU A 168 23.35 14.02 -21.08
N SER A 169 22.88 15.22 -21.38
CA SER A 169 23.60 16.46 -21.05
C SER A 169 23.38 16.84 -19.59
N ASP A 170 24.42 17.35 -18.92
CA ASP A 170 24.30 17.91 -17.57
C ASP A 170 23.35 19.13 -17.60
N PRO A 171 22.20 19.06 -16.90
CA PRO A 171 21.24 20.16 -16.89
C PRO A 171 21.70 21.32 -16.02
N LEU A 172 22.62 21.14 -15.07
CA LEU A 172 23.00 22.20 -14.12
C LEU A 172 23.65 23.39 -14.83
N GLY A 173 23.21 24.59 -14.46
CA GLY A 173 23.69 25.84 -15.04
C GLY A 173 23.17 26.14 -16.44
N GLN A 174 22.50 25.19 -17.11
CA GLN A 174 21.93 25.40 -18.44
C GLN A 174 20.71 26.30 -18.39
N MET A 175 20.46 26.97 -19.53
CA MET A 175 19.28 27.81 -19.73
C MET A 175 18.25 27.07 -20.58
N PHE A 176 17.01 26.99 -20.11
CA PHE A 176 15.88 26.47 -20.86
C PHE A 176 14.71 27.46 -20.80
N ARG A 177 13.68 27.29 -21.63
CA ARG A 177 12.56 28.23 -21.69
C ARG A 177 11.26 27.59 -21.22
N ILE A 178 10.49 28.35 -20.44
CA ILE A 178 9.09 28.04 -20.10
C ILE A 178 8.25 29.24 -20.56
N ARG A 179 7.27 29.04 -21.45
CA ARG A 179 6.44 30.13 -22.01
C ARG A 179 7.27 31.34 -22.49
N ASN A 180 8.36 31.09 -23.21
CA ASN A 180 9.34 32.08 -23.71
C ASN A 180 10.17 32.82 -22.65
N VAL A 181 10.11 32.43 -21.38
CA VAL A 181 10.94 33.01 -20.31
C VAL A 181 12.15 32.08 -20.07
N PRO A 182 13.40 32.60 -20.12
CA PRO A 182 14.60 31.79 -19.96
C PRO A 182 14.93 31.56 -18.47
N PHE A 183 14.88 30.31 -18.01
CA PHE A 183 15.22 29.88 -16.67
C PHE A 183 16.59 29.20 -16.63
N LYS A 184 17.38 29.50 -15.60
CA LYS A 184 18.62 28.80 -15.29
C LYS A 184 18.33 27.62 -14.37
N VAL A 185 18.80 26.43 -14.72
CA VAL A 185 18.74 25.27 -13.81
C VAL A 185 19.81 25.44 -12.72
N ILE A 186 19.40 25.38 -11.46
CA ILE A 186 20.30 25.49 -10.29
C ILE A 186 20.34 24.23 -9.43
N GLY A 187 19.42 23.29 -9.66
CA GLY A 187 19.34 22.05 -8.90
C GLY A 187 18.52 20.99 -9.62
N VAL A 188 18.81 19.73 -9.29
CA VAL A 188 18.04 18.56 -9.71
C VAL A 188 17.58 17.83 -8.46
N MET A 189 16.27 17.57 -8.37
CA MET A 189 15.69 16.88 -7.22
C MET A 189 16.09 15.40 -7.20
N ALA A 190 16.17 14.82 -6.00
CA ALA A 190 16.27 13.37 -5.84
C ALA A 190 15.00 12.70 -6.41
N GLY A 191 15.13 11.51 -7.00
CA GLY A 191 13.96 10.82 -7.54
C GLY A 191 12.99 10.38 -6.44
N LYS A 192 11.73 10.81 -6.53
CA LYS A 192 10.61 10.25 -5.75
C LYS A 192 9.91 9.11 -6.49
N GLY A 193 10.07 9.03 -7.82
CA GLY A 193 9.41 8.05 -8.66
C GLY A 193 7.90 8.26 -8.76
N GLN A 194 7.18 7.19 -9.09
CA GLN A 194 5.73 7.22 -9.21
C GLN A 194 5.07 7.22 -7.82
N SER A 195 4.06 8.08 -7.67
CA SER A 195 3.13 7.99 -6.54
C SER A 195 2.40 6.65 -6.54
N ALA A 196 1.79 6.29 -5.41
CA ALA A 196 0.94 5.10 -5.32
C ALA A 196 -0.10 5.03 -6.46
N LEU A 197 -0.67 6.17 -6.88
CA LEU A 197 -1.65 6.27 -7.96
C LEU A 197 -1.06 6.20 -9.38
N GLY A 198 0.25 5.93 -9.53
CA GLY A 198 0.94 5.81 -10.82
C GLY A 198 1.31 7.15 -11.46
N GLN A 199 1.02 8.28 -10.80
CA GLN A 199 1.45 9.59 -11.28
C GLN A 199 2.95 9.77 -11.03
N ASP A 200 3.70 10.13 -12.07
CA ASP A 200 5.10 10.51 -11.97
C ASP A 200 5.25 11.82 -11.16
N GLN A 201 5.94 11.75 -10.02
CA GLN A 201 6.20 12.92 -9.19
C GLN A 201 7.45 13.67 -9.64
N ASP A 202 8.33 13.03 -10.40
CA ASP A 202 9.58 13.62 -10.89
C ASP A 202 9.37 14.45 -12.17
N ASP A 203 8.16 14.40 -12.76
CA ASP A 203 7.74 15.25 -13.87
C ASP A 203 7.25 16.64 -13.38
N VAL A 204 8.18 17.39 -12.81
CA VAL A 204 7.92 18.71 -12.24
C VAL A 204 9.11 19.66 -12.41
N ILE A 205 8.81 20.95 -12.52
CA ILE A 205 9.78 22.05 -12.45
C ILE A 205 9.36 23.01 -11.36
N PHE A 206 10.25 23.24 -10.40
CA PHE A 206 10.09 24.23 -9.35
C PHE A 206 10.68 25.57 -9.76
N VAL A 207 9.93 26.63 -9.54
CA VAL A 207 10.37 28.03 -9.73
C VAL A 207 10.00 28.86 -8.50
N PRO A 208 10.71 29.97 -8.23
CA PRO A 208 10.31 30.89 -7.18
C PRO A 208 8.87 31.37 -7.35
N LEU A 209 8.11 31.42 -6.25
CA LEU A 209 6.69 31.76 -6.22
C LEU A 209 6.37 33.04 -7.02
N ASP A 210 7.08 34.14 -6.73
CA ASP A 210 6.86 35.42 -7.39
C ASP A 210 7.23 35.38 -8.88
N THR A 211 8.28 34.65 -9.25
CA THR A 211 8.68 34.47 -10.65
C THR A 211 7.63 33.71 -11.44
N GLY A 212 7.17 32.56 -10.92
CA GLY A 212 6.13 31.75 -11.56
C GLY A 212 4.81 32.48 -11.66
N ARG A 213 4.40 33.16 -10.58
CA ARG A 213 3.18 33.99 -10.51
C ARG A 213 3.15 35.07 -11.58
N ARG A 214 4.22 35.87 -11.68
CA ARG A 214 4.27 37.03 -12.59
C ARG A 214 4.52 36.66 -14.04
N ARG A 215 5.36 35.65 -14.29
CA ARG A 215 5.89 35.37 -15.64
C ARG A 215 5.25 34.17 -16.32
N ILE A 216 4.69 33.23 -15.57
CA ILE A 216 4.14 31.99 -16.13
C ILE A 216 2.62 31.99 -16.04
N ILE A 217 2.03 32.09 -14.85
CA ILE A 217 0.61 31.73 -14.62
C ILE A 217 -0.37 32.81 -15.12
N GLY A 218 -0.10 34.10 -14.88
CA GLY A 218 -0.90 35.21 -15.43
C GLY A 218 -1.25 36.30 -14.41
N ARG A 219 -1.84 37.41 -14.91
CA ARG A 219 -2.04 38.67 -14.15
C ARG A 219 -2.94 38.56 -12.91
N ASN A 220 -3.95 37.67 -12.92
CA ASN A 220 -4.92 37.58 -11.81
C ASN A 220 -4.23 37.12 -10.51
N TYR A 221 -3.43 36.05 -10.56
CA TYR A 221 -2.63 35.59 -9.42
C TYR A 221 -1.58 36.62 -8.97
N ALA A 222 -1.06 37.42 -9.91
CA ALA A 222 -0.08 38.45 -9.61
C ALA A 222 -0.66 39.66 -8.88
N ARG A 223 -1.89 40.06 -9.19
CA ARG A 223 -2.55 41.23 -8.60
C ARG A 223 -2.97 40.97 -7.15
N ASP A 224 -3.56 39.81 -6.90
CA ASP A 224 -4.20 39.51 -5.61
C ASP A 224 -3.31 38.66 -4.68
N ARG A 225 -2.05 38.45 -5.08
CA ARG A 225 -1.09 37.54 -4.42
C ARG A 225 -1.65 36.15 -4.12
N SER A 226 -2.66 35.73 -4.87
CA SER A 226 -3.36 34.47 -4.60
C SER A 226 -2.46 33.26 -4.81
N VAL A 227 -2.74 32.19 -4.06
CA VAL A 227 -2.09 30.88 -4.18
C VAL A 227 -3.16 29.81 -4.36
N GLN A 228 -2.85 28.69 -5.03
CA GLN A 228 -3.86 27.61 -5.19
C GLN A 228 -3.96 26.75 -3.95
N THR A 229 -2.84 26.57 -3.28
CA THR A 229 -2.71 25.62 -2.18
C THR A 229 -1.66 26.11 -1.20
N ILE A 230 -1.93 25.92 0.09
CA ILE A 230 -0.95 26.09 1.16
C ILE A 230 -0.67 24.70 1.73
N MET A 231 0.60 24.30 1.78
CA MET A 231 1.03 23.05 2.41
C MET A 231 1.62 23.34 3.77
N VAL A 232 1.02 22.77 4.82
CA VAL A 232 1.43 22.99 6.20
C VAL A 232 1.98 21.70 6.77
N LYS A 233 3.21 21.75 7.26
CA LYS A 233 3.83 20.64 8.00
C LYS A 233 3.77 20.92 9.48
N PHE A 234 3.21 19.98 10.23
CA PHE A 234 3.20 20.01 11.69
C PHE A 234 4.42 19.29 12.25
N ALA A 235 4.86 19.70 13.44
CA ALA A 235 6.02 19.14 14.12
C ALA A 235 5.83 17.65 14.52
N SER A 236 4.60 17.21 14.73
CA SER A 236 4.27 15.82 15.09
C SER A 236 2.85 15.44 14.65
N GLU A 237 2.55 14.13 14.64
CA GLU A 237 1.22 13.61 14.29
C GLU A 237 0.12 14.14 15.24
N GLY A 238 0.42 14.21 16.55
CA GLY A 238 -0.52 14.71 17.55
C GLY A 238 -0.83 16.21 17.42
N ALA A 239 0.01 16.97 16.72
CA ALA A 239 -0.19 18.40 16.47
C ALA A 239 -1.10 18.68 15.26
N ILE A 240 -1.37 17.70 14.41
CA ILE A 240 -2.11 17.93 13.15
C ILE A 240 -3.55 18.35 13.43
N SER A 241 -4.31 17.58 14.22
CA SER A 241 -5.73 17.87 14.44
C SER A 241 -5.95 19.22 15.16
N PRO A 242 -5.25 19.54 16.27
CA PRO A 242 -5.31 20.87 16.87
C PRO A 242 -4.86 21.97 15.91
N GLY A 243 -3.78 21.72 15.16
CA GLY A 243 -3.22 22.67 14.21
C GLY A 243 -4.16 22.97 13.04
N ILE A 244 -4.93 21.99 12.55
CA ILE A 244 -5.95 22.17 11.52
C ILE A 244 -7.07 23.08 12.02
N GLU A 245 -7.56 22.88 13.26
CA GLU A 245 -8.61 23.74 13.81
C GLU A 245 -8.12 25.17 14.08
N GLN A 246 -6.89 25.32 14.58
CA GLN A 246 -6.25 26.64 14.73
C GLN A 246 -6.06 27.33 13.38
N THR A 247 -5.61 26.59 12.36
CA THR A 247 -5.46 27.07 10.99
C THR A 247 -6.79 27.52 10.41
N ARG A 248 -7.85 26.72 10.60
CA ARG A 248 -9.21 27.07 10.15
C ARG A 248 -9.68 28.36 10.84
N ALA A 249 -9.53 28.47 12.16
CA ALA A 249 -9.94 29.65 12.91
C ALA A 249 -9.18 30.92 12.43
N LEU A 250 -7.87 30.81 12.25
CA LEU A 250 -7.02 31.89 11.75
C LEU A 250 -7.45 32.35 10.36
N LEU A 251 -7.66 31.42 9.42
CA LEU A 251 -8.06 31.77 8.06
C LEU A 251 -9.46 32.37 8.02
N ARG A 252 -10.43 31.84 8.80
CA ARG A 252 -11.77 32.44 8.92
C ARG A 252 -11.71 33.88 9.43
N GLN A 253 -10.86 34.14 10.42
CA GLN A 253 -10.64 35.49 10.94
C GLN A 253 -10.02 36.42 9.87
N ARG A 254 -8.98 35.96 9.17
CA ARG A 254 -8.28 36.75 8.14
C ARG A 254 -9.15 37.04 6.93
N HIS A 255 -9.94 36.06 6.50
CA HIS A 255 -10.89 36.16 5.39
C HIS A 255 -12.19 36.87 5.79
N ARG A 256 -12.36 37.20 7.08
CA ARG A 256 -13.53 37.89 7.66
C ARG A 256 -14.84 37.12 7.40
N LEU A 257 -14.78 35.80 7.53
CA LEU A 257 -15.95 34.92 7.35
C LEU A 257 -16.86 35.02 8.58
N ALA A 258 -18.16 35.21 8.35
CA ALA A 258 -19.17 35.19 9.41
C ALA A 258 -19.35 33.77 9.99
N GLU A 259 -19.84 33.64 11.22
CA GLU A 259 -20.03 32.33 11.88
C GLU A 259 -20.91 31.36 11.10
N ASP A 260 -21.92 31.88 10.41
CA ASP A 260 -22.87 31.13 9.57
C ASP A 260 -22.40 30.94 8.12
N GLN A 261 -21.28 31.54 7.73
CA GLN A 261 -20.71 31.43 6.40
C GLN A 261 -19.82 30.18 6.28
N GLU A 262 -20.03 29.40 5.21
CA GLU A 262 -19.18 28.28 4.84
C GLU A 262 -17.73 28.74 4.57
N ASP A 263 -16.76 27.89 4.90
CA ASP A 263 -15.34 28.14 4.60
C ASP A 263 -15.14 28.30 3.08
N ASP A 264 -14.39 29.33 2.69
CA ASP A 264 -13.96 29.53 1.30
C ASP A 264 -12.66 28.76 0.97
N PHE A 265 -12.22 27.89 1.89
CA PHE A 265 -11.09 26.99 1.77
C PHE A 265 -11.42 25.61 2.33
N ILE A 266 -10.64 24.61 1.96
CA ILE A 266 -10.77 23.24 2.46
C ILE A 266 -9.41 22.83 3.04
N VAL A 267 -9.39 22.45 4.31
CA VAL A 267 -8.21 21.85 4.96
C VAL A 267 -8.34 20.34 4.93
N ARG A 268 -7.34 19.64 4.39
CA ARG A 268 -7.31 18.18 4.27
C ARG A 268 -6.08 17.62 4.97
N ASN A 269 -6.29 16.69 5.89
CA ASN A 269 -5.23 15.89 6.49
C ASN A 269 -4.85 14.73 5.55
N LEU A 270 -3.64 14.73 5.01
CA LEU A 270 -3.20 13.64 4.13
C LEU A 270 -2.97 12.34 4.88
N THR A 271 -2.52 12.43 6.14
CA THR A 271 -2.32 11.28 7.02
C THR A 271 -3.65 10.58 7.29
N GLU A 272 -4.75 11.32 7.46
CA GLU A 272 -6.08 10.74 7.68
C GLU A 272 -6.59 9.98 6.45
N ILE A 273 -6.35 10.48 5.24
CA ILE A 273 -6.70 9.78 3.98
C ILE A 273 -5.90 8.48 3.86
N ALA A 274 -4.62 8.49 4.21
CA ALA A 274 -3.78 7.31 4.21
C ALA A 274 -4.22 6.29 5.29
N ASN A 275 -4.58 6.77 6.47
CA ASN A 275 -5.04 5.94 7.59
C ASN A 275 -6.41 5.30 7.30
N THR A 276 -7.35 6.03 6.69
CA THR A 276 -8.64 5.48 6.27
C THR A 276 -8.51 4.42 5.18
N ALA A 277 -7.61 4.60 4.22
CA ALA A 277 -7.29 3.56 3.23
C ALA A 277 -6.71 2.29 3.90
N THR A 278 -5.84 2.46 4.89
CA THR A 278 -5.29 1.34 5.69
C THR A 278 -6.38 0.61 6.46
N ALA A 279 -7.27 1.34 7.11
CA ALA A 279 -8.38 0.77 7.85
C ALA A 279 -9.27 -0.07 6.92
N ALA A 280 -9.65 0.45 5.75
CA ALA A 280 -10.42 -0.29 4.76
C ALA A 280 -9.71 -1.57 4.28
N ALA A 281 -8.40 -1.49 3.99
CA ALA A 281 -7.60 -2.66 3.60
C ALA A 281 -7.49 -3.70 4.73
N SER A 282 -7.39 -3.26 5.98
CA SER A 282 -7.36 -4.14 7.15
C SER A 282 -8.70 -4.85 7.37
N THR A 283 -9.82 -4.13 7.19
CA THR A 283 -11.17 -4.71 7.27
C THR A 283 -11.38 -5.77 6.19
N LEU A 284 -10.98 -5.49 4.94
CA LEU A 284 -11.05 -6.47 3.87
C LEU A 284 -10.18 -7.70 4.16
N SER A 285 -9.00 -7.49 4.75
CA SER A 285 -8.10 -8.57 5.18
C SER A 285 -8.76 -9.46 6.23
N TRP A 286 -9.44 -8.89 7.23
CA TRP A 286 -10.20 -9.65 8.23
C TRP A 286 -11.36 -10.44 7.65
N LEU A 287 -12.09 -9.87 6.68
CA LEU A 287 -13.16 -10.58 5.98
C LEU A 287 -12.61 -11.79 5.21
N LEU A 288 -11.51 -11.61 4.48
CA LEU A 288 -10.83 -12.70 3.77
C LEU A 288 -10.26 -13.75 4.75
N ALA A 289 -9.79 -13.33 5.93
CA ALA A 289 -9.32 -14.23 6.98
C ALA A 289 -10.44 -15.09 7.55
N ALA A 290 -11.62 -14.51 7.78
CA ALA A 290 -12.79 -15.26 8.21
C ALA A 290 -13.19 -16.30 7.17
N VAL A 291 -13.25 -15.93 5.89
CA VAL A 291 -13.58 -16.86 4.78
C VAL A 291 -12.52 -17.97 4.67
N ALA A 292 -11.24 -17.61 4.70
CA ALA A 292 -10.15 -18.58 4.66
C ALA A 292 -10.20 -19.54 5.87
N GLY A 293 -10.48 -19.03 7.06
CA GLY A 293 -10.66 -19.82 8.28
C GLY A 293 -11.81 -20.83 8.16
N VAL A 294 -12.96 -20.43 7.61
CA VAL A 294 -14.08 -21.34 7.34
C VAL A 294 -13.69 -22.40 6.31
N SER A 295 -13.02 -22.02 5.21
CA SER A 295 -12.56 -22.98 4.19
C SER A 295 -11.57 -24.01 4.75
N LEU A 296 -10.64 -23.55 5.58
CA LEU A 296 -9.68 -24.41 6.28
C LEU A 296 -10.36 -25.37 7.25
N LEU A 297 -11.39 -24.91 7.97
CA LEU A 297 -12.19 -25.75 8.87
C LEU A 297 -12.95 -26.82 8.09
N VAL A 298 -13.62 -26.45 6.99
CA VAL A 298 -14.33 -27.40 6.12
C VAL A 298 -13.35 -28.41 5.50
N GLY A 299 -12.17 -27.96 5.04
CA GLY A 299 -11.11 -28.84 4.56
C GLY A 299 -10.59 -29.80 5.64
N GLY A 300 -10.42 -29.31 6.86
CA GLY A 300 -10.05 -30.11 8.03
C GLY A 300 -11.09 -31.18 8.38
N ILE A 301 -12.37 -30.84 8.41
CA ILE A 301 -13.46 -31.81 8.59
C ILE A 301 -13.42 -32.87 7.47
N GLY A 302 -13.12 -32.46 6.24
CA GLY A 302 -12.90 -33.37 5.12
C GLY A 302 -11.81 -34.40 5.42
N ILE A 303 -10.65 -33.97 5.92
CA ILE A 303 -9.55 -34.87 6.32
C ILE A 303 -10.05 -35.85 7.36
N MET A 304 -10.70 -35.35 8.41
CA MET A 304 -11.22 -36.18 9.49
C MET A 304 -12.16 -37.27 8.97
N ASN A 305 -13.12 -36.91 8.11
CA ASN A 305 -14.10 -37.85 7.57
C ASN A 305 -13.46 -38.92 6.69
N ILE A 306 -12.53 -38.55 5.81
CA ILE A 306 -11.83 -39.54 4.99
C ILE A 306 -10.99 -40.45 5.84
N MET A 307 -10.28 -39.91 6.83
CA MET A 307 -9.48 -40.72 7.73
C MET A 307 -10.35 -41.70 8.52
N LEU A 308 -11.55 -41.30 8.98
CA LEU A 308 -12.51 -42.22 9.61
C LEU A 308 -12.93 -43.35 8.65
N VAL A 309 -13.28 -43.00 7.40
CA VAL A 309 -13.65 -44.01 6.39
C VAL A 309 -12.46 -44.94 6.09
N SER A 310 -11.26 -44.41 5.91
CA SER A 310 -10.06 -45.21 5.65
C SER A 310 -9.68 -46.11 6.83
N VAL A 311 -9.92 -45.67 8.08
CA VAL A 311 -9.76 -46.54 9.25
C VAL A 311 -10.77 -47.67 9.24
N THR A 312 -12.03 -47.41 8.87
CA THR A 312 -13.05 -48.46 8.75
C THR A 312 -12.74 -49.45 7.63
N GLU A 313 -12.32 -48.98 6.45
CA GLU A 313 -11.94 -49.82 5.29
C GLU A 313 -10.70 -50.68 5.60
N ARG A 314 -9.77 -50.18 6.44
CA ARG A 314 -8.52 -50.87 6.79
C ARG A 314 -8.56 -51.52 8.18
N THR A 315 -9.74 -51.69 8.79
CA THR A 315 -9.89 -52.23 10.16
C THR A 315 -9.16 -53.55 10.35
N ARG A 316 -9.33 -54.49 9.42
CA ARG A 316 -8.70 -55.83 9.47
C ARG A 316 -7.17 -55.77 9.32
N GLU A 317 -6.67 -54.89 8.45
CA GLU A 317 -5.22 -54.65 8.28
C GLU A 317 -4.58 -54.11 9.57
N ILE A 318 -5.26 -53.16 10.22
CA ILE A 318 -4.82 -52.55 11.49
C ILE A 318 -4.83 -53.60 12.61
N GLY A 319 -5.89 -54.42 12.70
CA GLY A 319 -6.01 -55.52 13.67
C GLY A 319 -4.90 -56.55 13.52
N LEU A 320 -4.55 -56.94 12.30
CA LEU A 320 -3.40 -57.80 12.00
C LEU A 320 -2.08 -57.20 12.49
N ARG A 321 -1.83 -55.90 12.25
CA ARG A 321 -0.61 -55.23 12.74
C ARG A 321 -0.51 -55.25 14.26
N LEU A 322 -1.62 -54.96 14.95
CA LEU A 322 -1.66 -54.99 16.42
C LEU A 322 -1.48 -56.41 16.97
N ALA A 323 -2.09 -57.43 16.34
CA ALA A 323 -1.97 -58.83 16.74
C ALA A 323 -0.53 -59.36 16.60
N VAL A 324 0.23 -58.87 15.61
CA VAL A 324 1.64 -59.25 15.37
C VAL A 324 2.61 -58.40 16.23
N GLY A 325 2.09 -57.48 17.07
CA GLY A 325 2.86 -56.78 18.10
C GLY A 325 3.17 -55.30 17.84
N ALA A 326 2.54 -54.66 16.86
CA ALA A 326 2.67 -53.20 16.67
C ALA A 326 2.14 -52.45 17.91
N ARG A 327 2.84 -51.39 18.35
CA ARG A 327 2.37 -50.56 19.47
C ARG A 327 1.28 -49.62 18.98
N GLN A 328 0.37 -49.22 19.87
CA GLN A 328 -0.66 -48.21 19.58
C GLN A 328 -0.05 -46.89 19.05
N ARG A 329 1.14 -46.51 19.54
CA ARG A 329 1.87 -45.33 19.07
C ARG A 329 2.32 -45.44 17.61
N ASP A 330 2.65 -46.65 17.15
CA ASP A 330 3.09 -46.88 15.77
C ASP A 330 1.91 -46.64 14.82
N VAL A 331 0.75 -47.22 15.12
CA VAL A 331 -0.50 -47.02 14.36
C VAL A 331 -0.95 -45.56 14.40
N LEU A 332 -0.92 -44.92 15.58
CA LEU A 332 -1.23 -43.50 15.72
C LEU A 332 -0.33 -42.63 14.84
N SER A 333 0.99 -42.85 14.91
CA SER A 333 1.97 -42.08 14.13
C SER A 333 1.78 -42.26 12.63
N GLN A 334 1.46 -43.48 12.18
CA GLN A 334 1.20 -43.77 10.78
C GLN A 334 0.02 -42.94 10.25
N PHE A 335 -1.15 -43.03 10.88
CA PHE A 335 -2.33 -42.30 10.41
C PHE A 335 -2.18 -40.78 10.56
N LEU A 336 -1.47 -40.32 11.60
CA LEU A 336 -1.19 -38.89 11.75
C LEU A 336 -0.26 -38.37 10.66
N ILE A 337 0.76 -39.15 10.27
CA ILE A 337 1.63 -38.83 9.14
C ILE A 337 0.83 -38.83 7.83
N GLU A 338 -0.09 -39.79 7.62
CA GLU A 338 -0.96 -39.81 6.44
C GLU A 338 -1.81 -38.53 6.35
N ALA A 339 -2.48 -38.14 7.44
CA ALA A 339 -3.30 -36.93 7.49
C ALA A 339 -2.47 -35.64 7.29
N THR A 340 -1.30 -35.55 7.94
CA THR A 340 -0.40 -34.40 7.82
C THR A 340 0.21 -34.31 6.43
N THR A 341 0.55 -35.44 5.80
CA THR A 341 1.04 -35.50 4.42
C THR A 341 -0.02 -35.00 3.44
N LEU A 342 -1.27 -35.45 3.59
CA LEU A 342 -2.40 -34.95 2.81
C LEU A 342 -2.57 -33.42 2.96
N ALA A 343 -2.53 -32.92 4.21
CA ALA A 343 -2.71 -31.51 4.49
C ALA A 343 -1.56 -30.65 3.93
N THR A 344 -0.32 -31.11 4.05
CA THR A 344 0.86 -30.40 3.53
C THR A 344 0.92 -30.42 1.99
N ILE A 345 0.50 -31.50 1.33
CA ILE A 345 0.37 -31.52 -0.14
C ILE A 345 -0.71 -30.53 -0.59
N GLY A 346 -1.88 -30.57 0.04
CA GLY A 346 -2.95 -29.61 -0.23
C GLY A 346 -2.49 -28.16 0.03
N GLY A 347 -1.75 -27.93 1.11
CA GLY A 347 -1.15 -26.64 1.44
C GLY A 347 -0.13 -26.17 0.42
N ALA A 348 0.76 -27.05 -0.05
CA ALA A 348 1.75 -26.73 -1.08
C ALA A 348 1.08 -26.34 -2.41
N VAL A 349 0.05 -27.08 -2.83
CA VAL A 349 -0.74 -26.75 -4.02
C VAL A 349 -1.50 -25.43 -3.81
N GLY A 350 -2.10 -25.23 -2.63
CA GLY A 350 -2.75 -23.97 -2.26
C GLY A 350 -1.80 -22.77 -2.28
N ILE A 351 -0.56 -22.93 -1.82
CA ILE A 351 0.49 -21.90 -1.89
C ILE A 351 0.81 -21.58 -3.34
N ALA A 352 1.06 -22.59 -4.18
CA ALA A 352 1.37 -22.38 -5.59
C ALA A 352 0.22 -21.64 -6.32
N LEU A 353 -1.03 -22.06 -6.09
CA LEU A 353 -2.21 -21.41 -6.67
C LEU A 353 -2.43 -20.01 -6.11
N GLY A 354 -2.23 -19.80 -4.80
CA GLY A 354 -2.35 -18.50 -4.15
C GLY A 354 -1.32 -17.50 -4.68
N ILE A 355 -0.06 -17.93 -4.83
CA ILE A 355 1.00 -17.11 -5.44
C ILE A 355 0.65 -16.78 -6.90
N GLY A 356 0.21 -17.77 -7.68
CA GLY A 356 -0.18 -17.58 -9.07
C GLY A 356 -1.34 -16.58 -9.22
N ALA A 357 -2.40 -16.77 -8.44
CA ALA A 357 -3.56 -15.89 -8.43
C ALA A 357 -3.19 -14.46 -8.00
N ALA A 358 -2.43 -14.32 -6.92
CA ALA A 358 -2.06 -13.01 -6.41
C ALA A 358 -1.10 -12.27 -7.34
N THR A 359 -0.17 -12.97 -8.01
CA THR A 359 0.68 -12.39 -9.06
C THR A 359 -0.16 -11.93 -10.26
N GLY A 360 -1.17 -12.71 -10.66
CA GLY A 360 -2.10 -12.35 -11.74
C GLY A 360 -2.90 -11.09 -11.41
N ILE A 361 -3.45 -11.02 -10.20
CA ILE A 361 -4.19 -9.85 -9.69
C ILE A 361 -3.27 -8.63 -9.64
N ALA A 362 -2.06 -8.77 -9.10
CA ALA A 362 -1.10 -7.68 -8.98
C ALA A 362 -0.73 -7.07 -10.34
N ARG A 363 -0.51 -7.91 -11.36
CA ARG A 363 -0.24 -7.45 -12.72
C ARG A 363 -1.43 -6.73 -13.36
N PHE A 364 -2.65 -7.24 -13.15
CA PHE A 364 -3.85 -6.64 -13.72
C PHE A 364 -4.24 -5.32 -13.02
N ALA A 365 -4.08 -5.26 -11.70
CA ALA A 365 -4.46 -4.12 -10.88
C ALA A 365 -3.33 -3.11 -10.63
N ALA A 366 -2.12 -3.34 -11.18
CA ALA A 366 -0.91 -2.57 -10.90
C ALA A 366 -0.64 -2.38 -9.39
N TRP A 367 -0.94 -3.42 -8.60
CA TRP A 367 -0.79 -3.38 -7.14
C TRP A 367 0.60 -3.90 -6.75
N PRO A 368 1.35 -3.23 -5.86
CA PRO A 368 2.58 -3.79 -5.30
C PRO A 368 2.29 -5.14 -4.65
N PHE A 369 3.00 -6.16 -5.12
CA PHE A 369 2.87 -7.53 -4.64
C PHE A 369 4.13 -7.93 -3.89
N VAL A 370 3.96 -8.23 -2.61
CA VAL A 370 5.06 -8.64 -1.73
C VAL A 370 4.72 -10.03 -1.18
N ILE A 371 5.49 -11.04 -1.57
CA ILE A 371 5.49 -12.34 -0.89
C ILE A 371 6.62 -12.31 0.11
N SER A 372 6.29 -12.27 1.40
CA SER A 372 7.26 -12.55 2.45
C SER A 372 7.44 -14.07 2.60
N PRO A 373 8.68 -14.57 2.76
CA PRO A 373 8.94 -15.95 3.17
C PRO A 373 8.18 -16.35 4.44
N GLU A 374 7.92 -15.37 5.33
CA GLU A 374 7.13 -15.58 6.54
C GLU A 374 5.69 -16.01 6.23
N THR A 375 5.07 -15.46 5.18
CA THR A 375 3.72 -15.83 4.75
C THR A 375 3.66 -17.29 4.32
N ILE A 376 4.67 -17.76 3.57
CA ILE A 376 4.78 -19.15 3.15
C ILE A 376 4.95 -20.05 4.39
N LEU A 377 5.80 -19.65 5.33
CA LEU A 377 6.01 -20.40 6.57
C LEU A 377 4.73 -20.51 7.40
N VAL A 378 3.98 -19.42 7.55
CA VAL A 378 2.68 -19.40 8.23
C VAL A 378 1.67 -20.31 7.52
N ALA A 379 1.58 -20.23 6.19
CA ALA A 379 0.69 -21.09 5.41
C ALA A 379 1.01 -22.58 5.56
N VAL A 380 2.30 -22.95 5.48
CA VAL A 380 2.75 -24.33 5.71
C VAL A 380 2.44 -24.75 7.15
N GLY A 381 2.75 -23.92 8.15
CA GLY A 381 2.49 -24.20 9.55
C GLY A 381 1.00 -24.42 9.85
N VAL A 382 0.13 -23.56 9.30
CA VAL A 382 -1.33 -23.69 9.45
C VAL A 382 -1.84 -24.97 8.78
N SER A 383 -1.37 -25.29 7.56
CA SER A 383 -1.77 -26.53 6.87
C SER A 383 -1.36 -27.79 7.65
N GLY A 384 -0.13 -27.81 8.20
CA GLY A 384 0.35 -28.90 9.04
C GLY A 384 -0.45 -29.04 10.33
N LEU A 385 -0.73 -27.93 11.02
CA LEU A 385 -1.55 -27.92 12.24
C LEU A 385 -2.96 -28.47 12.00
N ILE A 386 -3.59 -28.13 10.88
CA ILE A 386 -4.92 -28.66 10.51
C ILE A 386 -4.85 -30.17 10.27
N GLY A 387 -3.83 -30.65 9.56
CA GLY A 387 -3.60 -32.07 9.34
C GLY A 387 -3.43 -32.84 10.65
N VAL A 388 -2.66 -32.30 11.58
CA VAL A 388 -2.48 -32.89 12.92
C VAL A 388 -3.79 -32.87 13.70
N PHE A 389 -4.46 -31.71 13.79
CA PHE A 389 -5.65 -31.54 14.63
C PHE A 389 -6.81 -32.44 14.18
N PHE A 390 -7.16 -32.40 12.89
CA PHE A 390 -8.27 -33.19 12.36
C PHE A 390 -7.90 -34.66 12.09
N GLY A 391 -6.61 -34.96 11.90
CA GLY A 391 -6.11 -36.33 11.78
C GLY A 391 -5.99 -37.06 13.12
N PHE A 392 -5.86 -36.33 14.24
CA PHE A 392 -5.60 -36.93 15.55
C PHE A 392 -6.74 -37.82 16.06
N TYR A 393 -7.99 -37.37 15.96
CA TYR A 393 -9.15 -38.17 16.40
C TYR A 393 -9.24 -39.54 15.70
N PRO A 394 -9.28 -39.62 14.36
CA PRO A 394 -9.35 -40.90 13.65
C PRO A 394 -8.10 -41.76 13.88
N ALA A 395 -6.90 -41.16 13.91
CA ALA A 395 -5.66 -41.88 14.20
C ALA A 395 -5.68 -42.52 15.60
N ARG A 396 -6.23 -41.80 16.59
CA ARG A 396 -6.40 -42.31 17.96
C ARG A 396 -7.44 -43.42 18.02
N GLN A 397 -8.50 -43.34 17.21
CA GLN A 397 -9.51 -44.38 17.13
C GLN A 397 -8.93 -45.67 16.50
N ALA A 398 -8.15 -45.55 15.42
CA ALA A 398 -7.45 -46.67 14.79
C ALA A 398 -6.47 -47.37 15.75
N ALA A 399 -5.69 -46.58 16.50
CA ALA A 399 -4.69 -47.09 17.44
C ALA A 399 -5.30 -47.83 18.66
N ARG A 400 -6.61 -47.67 18.91
CA ARG A 400 -7.33 -48.25 20.04
C ARG A 400 -8.28 -49.38 19.66
N LEU A 401 -8.23 -49.85 18.42
CA LEU A 401 -9.00 -51.02 17.98
C LEU A 401 -8.57 -52.27 18.76
N ASP A 402 -9.54 -53.09 19.17
CA ASP A 402 -9.29 -54.42 19.72
C ASP A 402 -8.89 -55.35 18.55
N PRO A 403 -7.69 -55.98 18.58
CA PRO A 403 -7.25 -56.89 17.52
C PRO A 403 -8.23 -58.04 17.26
N ILE A 404 -8.91 -58.54 18.30
CA ILE A 404 -9.85 -59.66 18.21
C ILE A 404 -11.12 -59.22 17.47
N GLU A 405 -11.69 -58.08 17.84
CA GLU A 405 -12.87 -57.52 17.15
C GLU A 405 -12.55 -57.12 15.70
N ALA A 406 -11.38 -56.53 15.49
CA ALA A 406 -10.94 -56.07 14.16
C ALA A 406 -10.76 -57.23 13.17
N LEU A 407 -10.39 -58.43 13.63
CA LEU A 407 -10.24 -59.62 12.79
C LEU A 407 -11.55 -60.40 12.58
N ARG A 408 -12.56 -60.13 13.42
CA ARG A 408 -13.88 -60.77 13.35
C ARG A 408 -14.85 -60.09 12.39
N ARG A 409 -14.63 -58.81 12.06
CA ARG A 409 -15.38 -58.12 11.01
C ARG A 409 -14.96 -58.65 9.63
N GLU A 410 -15.94 -59.05 8.83
CA GLU A 410 -15.77 -59.40 7.41
C GLU A 410 -15.47 -58.17 6.55
#